data_AF-U5YDZ9-F1
#
_entry.id   AF-U5YDZ9-F1
#
_cell.length_a   1.000
_cell.length_b   1.000
_cell.length_c   1.000
_cell.angle_alpha   90.00
_cell.angle_beta   90.00
_cell.angle_gamma   90.00
#
_symmetry.space_group_name_H-M   'P 1'
#
loop_
_entity.id
_entity.type
_entity.pdbx_description
1 polymer ?
#
loop_
_entity_poly.entity_id
_entity_poly.type
_entity_poly.pdbx_seq_one_letter_code
_entity_poly.pdbx_strand_id
1 'polypeptide(L)'
;YQVLAALGANSDVPVPRVYCMCNDESIIGTPFYVMEFMQGRIFTDPGLLELSPEDRSAVYRAMGNTLASIHRADVDAIGLGKYGRRENYCRRQVERWAKQYLASTGEGKPDPDPAMLRLLSWLKNHIPEEDSKPGSRTGLVHGDFRIDNLVFHPTETRVIAVL
;
A
#
# COMPACT_ATOMS: atom_id res chain seq x y z
N TYR A 1 -11.94 -4.34 -0.33
CA TYR A 1 -13.16 -3.88 -1.01
C TYR A 1 -13.36 -2.36 -1.00
N GLN A 2 -13.63 -1.71 0.14
CA GLN A 2 -14.04 -0.29 0.18
C GLN A 2 -13.11 0.66 -0.57
N VAL A 3 -11.79 0.53 -0.36
CA VAL A 3 -10.78 1.36 -1.04
C VAL A 3 -10.82 1.16 -2.56
N LEU A 4 -10.79 -0.10 -3.02
CA LEU A 4 -10.86 -0.43 -4.45
C LEU A 4 -12.15 0.10 -5.09
N ALA A 5 -13.28 -0.05 -4.42
CA ALA A 5 -14.57 0.45 -4.91
C ALA A 5 -14.59 1.99 -5.00
N ALA A 6 -14.08 2.68 -3.98
CA ALA A 6 -14.00 4.15 -3.96
C ALA A 6 -13.08 4.70 -5.06
N LEU A 7 -11.89 4.10 -5.22
CA LEU A 7 -10.92 4.48 -6.23
C LEU A 7 -11.43 4.21 -7.65
N GLY A 8 -11.99 3.03 -7.90
CA GLY A 8 -12.45 2.64 -9.23
C GLY A 8 -13.67 3.42 -9.71
N ALA A 9 -14.48 3.98 -8.80
CA ALA A 9 -15.63 4.80 -9.15
C ALA A 9 -15.31 6.29 -9.28
N ASN A 10 -14.31 6.81 -8.54
CA ASN A 10 -14.16 8.25 -8.32
C ASN A 10 -12.71 8.76 -8.47
N SER A 11 -11.82 8.03 -9.12
CA SER A 11 -10.42 8.46 -9.31
C SER A 11 -9.78 7.91 -10.58
N ASP A 12 -8.63 8.49 -10.97
CA ASP A 12 -7.80 8.02 -12.07
C ASP A 12 -6.81 6.91 -11.63
N VAL A 13 -6.93 6.38 -10.40
CA VAL A 13 -6.06 5.30 -9.95
C VAL A 13 -6.50 4.00 -10.64
N PRO A 14 -5.61 3.34 -11.41
CA PRO A 14 -5.97 2.09 -12.07
C PRO A 14 -6.12 0.99 -11.02
N VAL A 15 -7.35 0.55 -10.77
CA VAL A 15 -7.69 -0.54 -9.86
C VAL A 15 -8.70 -1.48 -10.52
N PRO A 16 -8.69 -2.78 -10.18
CA PRO A 16 -9.70 -3.71 -10.69
C PRO A 16 -11.08 -3.29 -10.20
N ARG A 17 -12.10 -3.40 -11.07
CA ARG A 17 -13.49 -3.23 -10.64
C ARG A 17 -13.84 -4.30 -9.62
N VAL A 18 -14.39 -3.91 -8.47
CA VAL A 18 -14.95 -4.88 -7.52
C VAL A 18 -16.41 -5.18 -7.85
N TYR A 19 -16.75 -6.45 -8.00
CA TYR A 19 -18.11 -6.91 -8.30
C TYR A 19 -18.95 -7.09 -7.04
N CYS A 20 -18.39 -7.73 -6.00
CA CYS A 20 -19.10 -7.92 -4.74
C CYS A 20 -18.16 -8.11 -3.55
N MET A 21 -18.68 -7.85 -2.34
CA MET A 21 -18.12 -8.26 -1.06
C MET A 21 -19.15 -9.15 -0.37
N CYS A 22 -18.73 -10.35 0.04
CA CYS A 22 -19.52 -11.29 0.80
C CYS A 22 -18.97 -11.40 2.22
N ASN A 23 -19.75 -10.98 3.21
CA ASN A 23 -19.42 -11.15 4.63
C ASN A 23 -20.09 -12.40 5.24
N ASP A 24 -20.87 -13.14 4.43
CA ASP A 24 -21.52 -14.36 4.88
C ASP A 24 -20.53 -15.53 4.81
N GLU A 25 -19.95 -15.85 5.96
CA GLU A 25 -18.99 -16.94 6.11
C GLU A 25 -19.61 -18.32 5.81
N SER A 26 -20.93 -18.46 5.80
CA SER A 26 -21.58 -19.75 5.48
C SER A 26 -21.36 -20.19 4.03
N ILE A 27 -20.99 -19.28 3.13
CA ILE A 27 -20.84 -19.57 1.69
C ILE A 27 -19.57 -20.35 1.38
N ILE A 28 -18.41 -19.93 1.91
CA ILE A 28 -17.11 -20.60 1.70
C ILE A 28 -16.23 -20.72 2.96
N GLY A 29 -16.78 -20.45 4.13
CA GLY A 29 -16.08 -20.53 5.43
C GLY A 29 -15.31 -19.29 5.85
N THR A 30 -15.31 -18.21 5.05
CA THR A 30 -14.61 -16.95 5.36
C THR A 30 -15.18 -15.80 4.51
N PRO A 31 -15.09 -14.53 4.95
CA PRO A 31 -15.46 -13.39 4.11
C PRO A 31 -14.58 -13.29 2.86
N PHE A 32 -15.17 -12.92 1.73
CA PHE A 32 -14.45 -12.79 0.46
C PHE A 32 -15.00 -11.67 -0.41
N TYR A 33 -14.28 -11.32 -1.47
CA TYR A 33 -14.75 -10.39 -2.49
C TYR A 33 -14.35 -10.89 -3.88
N VAL A 34 -15.09 -10.47 -4.90
CA VAL A 34 -14.83 -10.84 -6.31
C VAL A 34 -14.55 -9.56 -7.09
N MET A 35 -13.48 -9.56 -7.87
CA MET A 35 -13.07 -8.41 -8.67
C MET A 35 -12.73 -8.81 -10.10
N GLU A 36 -12.56 -7.81 -10.95
CA GLU A 36 -12.11 -7.94 -12.33
C GLU A 36 -10.76 -8.66 -12.44
N PHE A 37 -10.68 -9.59 -13.39
CA PHE A 37 -9.42 -10.22 -13.75
C PHE A 37 -8.64 -9.32 -14.70
N MET A 38 -7.50 -8.80 -14.24
CA MET A 38 -6.67 -7.88 -15.00
C MET A 38 -5.65 -8.65 -15.83
N GLN A 39 -5.97 -8.91 -17.10
CA GLN A 39 -5.06 -9.62 -18.00
C GLN A 39 -3.87 -8.73 -18.39
N GLY A 40 -2.71 -9.02 -17.81
CA GLY A 40 -1.52 -8.19 -17.99
C GLY A 40 -0.22 -8.89 -17.58
N ARG A 41 0.86 -8.10 -17.56
CA ARG A 41 2.19 -8.53 -17.13
C ARG A 41 2.42 -8.14 -15.67
N ILE A 42 2.99 -9.03 -14.89
CA ILE A 42 3.48 -8.73 -13.54
C ILE A 42 4.99 -8.93 -13.58
N PHE A 43 5.74 -7.87 -13.24
CA PHE A 43 7.18 -7.96 -13.11
C PHE A 43 7.53 -8.31 -11.67
N THR A 44 8.16 -9.46 -11.46
CA THR A 44 8.54 -9.93 -10.11
C THR A 44 9.93 -9.46 -9.69
N ASP A 45 10.83 -9.28 -10.66
CA ASP A 45 12.19 -8.80 -10.42
C ASP A 45 12.28 -7.28 -10.72
N PRO A 46 12.57 -6.43 -9.72
CA PRO A 46 12.76 -4.99 -9.95
C PRO A 46 13.95 -4.67 -10.87
N GLY A 47 14.84 -5.64 -11.11
CA GLY A 47 15.96 -5.51 -12.06
C GLY A 47 15.51 -5.34 -13.50
N LEU A 48 14.34 -5.88 -13.90
CA LEU A 48 13.77 -5.76 -15.25
C LEU A 48 14.82 -6.06 -16.35
N LEU A 49 15.59 -7.13 -16.16
CA LEU A 49 16.73 -7.49 -17.00
C LEU A 49 16.32 -7.94 -18.40
N GLU A 50 15.07 -8.36 -18.55
CA GLU A 50 14.42 -8.72 -19.80
C GLU A 50 14.04 -7.51 -20.68
N LEU A 51 14.12 -6.29 -20.14
CA LEU A 51 13.76 -5.05 -20.83
C LEU A 51 14.99 -4.26 -21.29
N SER A 52 14.80 -3.49 -22.36
CA SER A 52 15.76 -2.44 -22.75
C SER A 52 15.90 -1.40 -21.62
N PRO A 53 17.03 -0.67 -21.54
CA PRO A 53 17.19 0.45 -20.61
C PRO A 53 16.07 1.49 -20.73
N GLU A 54 15.63 1.78 -21.95
CA GLU A 54 14.55 2.71 -22.25
C GLU A 54 13.20 2.21 -21.70
N ASP A 55 12.86 0.95 -21.94
CA ASP A 55 11.61 0.34 -21.44
C ASP A 55 11.62 0.24 -19.92
N ARG A 56 12.77 -0.10 -19.32
CA ARG A 56 12.95 -0.11 -17.86
C ARG A 56 12.67 1.27 -17.27
N SER A 57 13.20 2.33 -17.88
CA SER A 57 12.93 3.71 -17.46
C SER A 57 11.45 4.06 -17.57
N ALA A 58 10.79 3.62 -18.65
CA ALA A 58 9.35 3.81 -18.83
C ALA A 58 8.52 3.06 -17.77
N VAL A 59 8.91 1.84 -17.38
CA VAL A 59 8.23 1.07 -16.32
C VAL A 59 8.27 1.82 -14.99
N TYR A 60 9.45 2.28 -14.58
CA TYR A 60 9.60 3.03 -13.33
C TYR A 60 8.87 4.37 -13.37
N ARG A 61 8.81 5.03 -14.54
CA ARG A 61 8.00 6.25 -14.72
C ARG A 61 6.51 5.96 -14.57
N ALA A 62 6.01 4.87 -15.14
CA ALA A 62 4.61 4.46 -14.99
C ALA A 62 4.28 4.10 -13.53
N MET A 63 5.19 3.41 -12.83
CA MET A 63 5.07 3.12 -11.40
C MET A 63 5.03 4.40 -10.56
N GLY A 64 5.92 5.37 -10.80
CA GLY A 64 5.93 6.66 -10.11
C GLY A 64 4.66 7.49 -10.37
N ASN A 65 4.19 7.52 -11.62
CA ASN A 65 2.94 8.20 -11.99
C ASN A 65 1.72 7.59 -11.27
N THR A 66 1.70 6.26 -11.14
CA THR A 66 0.65 5.52 -10.42
C THR A 66 0.69 5.80 -8.93
N LEU A 67 1.86 5.78 -8.30
CA LEU A 67 1.97 6.15 -6.88
C LEU A 67 1.51 7.59 -6.64
N ALA A 68 1.87 8.48 -7.56
CA ALA A 68 1.47 9.86 -7.49
C ALA A 68 -0.06 10.04 -7.67
N SER A 69 -0.74 9.20 -8.48
CA SER A 69 -2.20 9.25 -8.59
C SER A 69 -2.88 8.80 -7.29
N ILE A 70 -2.37 7.76 -6.63
CA ILE A 70 -2.83 7.33 -5.30
C ILE A 70 -2.70 8.47 -4.28
N HIS A 71 -1.54 9.12 -4.21
CA HIS A 71 -1.29 10.22 -3.26
C HIS A 71 -2.02 11.53 -3.62
N ARG A 72 -2.51 11.66 -4.86
CA ARG A 72 -3.34 12.79 -5.31
C ARG A 72 -4.83 12.58 -5.05
N ALA A 73 -5.29 11.34 -4.86
CA ALA A 73 -6.69 11.06 -4.61
C ALA A 73 -7.20 11.83 -3.36
N ASP A 74 -8.26 12.58 -3.55
CA ASP A 74 -8.95 13.27 -2.45
C ASP A 74 -9.81 12.24 -1.70
N VAL A 75 -9.30 11.79 -0.55
CA VAL A 75 -9.94 10.77 0.29
C VAL A 75 -11.34 11.16 0.74
N ASP A 76 -11.62 12.45 0.91
CA ASP A 76 -12.94 12.93 1.31
C ASP A 76 -13.90 12.87 0.12
N ALA A 77 -13.46 13.36 -1.04
CA ALA A 77 -14.27 13.35 -2.27
C ALA A 77 -14.64 11.94 -2.74
N ILE A 78 -13.74 10.96 -2.55
CA ILE A 78 -14.01 9.55 -2.94
C ILE A 78 -14.73 8.74 -1.85
N GLY A 79 -15.18 9.37 -0.75
CA GLY A 79 -15.96 8.71 0.31
C GLY A 79 -15.14 7.92 1.34
N LEU A 80 -13.81 8.08 1.36
CA LEU A 80 -12.90 7.45 2.32
C LEU A 80 -12.53 8.38 3.49
N GLY A 81 -13.24 9.49 3.68
CA GLY A 81 -12.90 10.51 4.67
C GLY A 81 -12.76 9.98 6.12
N LYS A 82 -13.50 8.92 6.45
CA LYS A 82 -13.49 8.23 7.76
C LYS A 82 -12.78 6.87 7.76
N TYR A 83 -12.12 6.51 6.66
CA TYR A 83 -11.50 5.18 6.49
C TYR A 83 -10.32 4.94 7.45
N GLY A 84 -9.58 6.00 7.80
CA GLY A 84 -8.42 5.90 8.68
C GLY A 84 -8.21 7.15 9.51
N ARG A 85 -7.31 7.06 10.49
CA ARG A 85 -6.87 8.19 11.32
C ARG A 85 -5.77 8.97 10.61
N ARG A 86 -5.88 10.30 10.57
CA ARG A 86 -4.97 11.16 9.78
C ARG A 86 -3.75 11.61 10.57
N GLU A 87 -3.85 11.70 11.89
CA GLU A 87 -2.92 12.45 12.73
C GLU A 87 -1.82 11.57 13.34
N ASN A 88 -0.56 12.00 13.30
CA ASN A 88 0.55 11.25 13.90
C ASN A 88 0.73 9.85 13.28
N TYR A 89 0.67 9.74 11.95
CA TYR A 89 0.81 8.47 11.25
C TYR A 89 2.13 7.78 11.59
N CYS A 90 3.25 8.47 11.44
CA CYS A 90 4.58 7.93 11.69
C CYS A 90 4.71 7.46 13.14
N ARG A 91 4.27 8.28 14.11
CA ARG A 91 4.25 7.90 15.52
C ARG A 91 3.51 6.59 15.77
N ARG A 92 2.27 6.49 15.28
CA ARG A 92 1.43 5.29 15.46
C ARG A 92 2.05 4.06 14.82
N GLN A 93 2.65 4.20 13.63
CA GLN A 93 3.32 3.08 12.96
C GLN A 93 4.52 2.60 13.77
N VAL A 94 5.38 3.51 14.25
CA VAL A 94 6.54 3.16 15.08
C VAL A 94 6.10 2.46 16.37
N GLU A 95 5.09 2.97 17.06
CA GLU A 95 4.55 2.37 18.29
C GLU A 95 3.94 0.98 18.03
N ARG A 96 3.17 0.82 16.95
CA ARG A 96 2.56 -0.45 16.56
C ARG A 96 3.62 -1.51 16.26
N TRP A 97 4.60 -1.19 15.42
CA TRP A 97 5.66 -2.13 15.06
C TRP A 97 6.57 -2.45 16.24
N ALA A 98 6.86 -1.49 17.12
CA ALA A 98 7.58 -1.75 18.36
C ALA A 98 6.85 -2.78 19.24
N LYS A 99 5.53 -2.61 19.42
CA LYS A 99 4.71 -3.54 20.20
C LYS A 99 4.69 -4.93 19.57
N GLN A 100 4.52 -5.02 18.25
CA GLN A 100 4.50 -6.31 17.54
C GLN A 100 5.84 -7.03 17.63
N TYR A 101 6.95 -6.32 17.44
CA TYR A 101 8.29 -6.89 17.54
C TYR A 101 8.56 -7.45 18.94
N LEU A 102 8.32 -6.66 19.99
CA LEU A 102 8.55 -7.11 21.37
C LEU A 102 7.66 -8.30 21.72
N ALA A 103 6.41 -8.31 21.25
CA ALA A 103 5.51 -9.45 21.41
C ALA A 103 5.96 -10.70 20.65
N SER A 104 6.84 -10.59 19.65
CA SER A 104 7.46 -11.73 18.95
C SER A 104 8.78 -12.20 19.55
N THR A 105 9.21 -11.61 20.68
CA THR A 105 10.47 -11.94 21.36
C THR A 105 10.23 -12.36 22.81
N GLY A 106 11.24 -12.91 23.48
CA GLY A 106 11.20 -13.27 24.90
C GLY A 106 10.86 -14.74 25.14
N GLU A 107 10.25 -15.06 26.28
CA GLU A 107 10.06 -16.45 26.71
C GLU A 107 9.29 -17.29 25.68
N GLY A 108 9.87 -18.43 25.29
CA GLY A 108 9.33 -19.31 24.24
C GLY A 108 9.51 -18.78 22.81
N LYS A 109 10.29 -17.71 22.61
CA LYS A 109 10.56 -17.04 21.34
C LYS A 109 12.04 -16.66 21.26
N PRO A 110 12.52 -16.15 20.11
CA PRO A 110 13.87 -15.61 20.03
C PRO A 110 14.07 -14.43 21.00
N ASP A 111 15.28 -14.28 21.52
CA ASP A 111 15.67 -13.09 22.24
C ASP A 111 15.58 -11.85 21.34
N PRO A 112 15.30 -10.65 21.90
CA PRO A 112 15.29 -9.43 21.12
C PRO A 112 16.69 -9.08 20.61
N ASP A 113 16.78 -8.81 19.32
CA ASP A 113 17.98 -8.32 18.64
C ASP A 113 18.35 -6.91 19.16
N PRO A 114 19.56 -6.71 19.71
CA PRO A 114 20.02 -5.41 20.15
C PRO A 114 19.95 -4.31 19.08
N ALA A 115 20.15 -4.64 17.80
CA ALA A 115 20.04 -3.69 16.70
C ALA A 115 18.60 -3.21 16.51
N MET A 116 17.62 -4.12 16.63
CA MET A 116 16.21 -3.77 16.58
C MET A 116 15.81 -2.88 17.76
N LEU A 117 16.28 -3.18 18.97
CA LEU A 117 16.01 -2.34 20.14
C LEU A 117 16.58 -0.92 19.96
N ARG A 118 17.80 -0.79 19.40
CA ARG A 118 18.38 0.52 19.06
C ARG A 118 17.56 1.25 18.01
N LEU A 119 17.14 0.56 16.94
CA LEU A 119 16.30 1.15 15.88
C LEU A 119 14.96 1.64 16.43
N LEU A 120 14.30 0.85 17.27
CA LEU A 120 13.03 1.24 17.91
C LEU A 120 13.20 2.48 18.78
N SER A 121 14.27 2.55 19.58
CA SER A 121 14.58 3.72 20.39
C SER A 121 14.85 4.94 19.51
N TRP A 122 15.63 4.78 18.44
CA TRP A 122 15.94 5.86 17.52
C TRP A 122 14.67 6.40 16.84
N LEU A 123 13.86 5.53 16.23
CA LEU A 123 12.63 5.92 15.54
C LEU A 123 11.64 6.65 16.45
N LYS A 124 11.48 6.20 17.71
CA LYS A 124 10.61 6.87 18.69
C LYS A 124 11.04 8.31 19.00
N ASN A 125 12.35 8.56 18.99
CA ASN A 125 12.93 9.87 19.31
C ASN A 125 13.11 10.78 18.08
N HIS A 126 12.93 10.25 16.86
CA HIS A 126 13.17 10.97 15.61
C HIS A 126 11.93 10.96 14.69
N ILE A 127 10.73 10.98 15.28
CA ILE A 127 9.49 11.18 14.52
C ILE A 127 9.54 12.60 13.92
N PRO A 128 9.36 12.76 12.59
CA PRO A 128 9.35 14.09 11.96
C PRO A 128 8.32 15.01 12.60
N GLU A 129 8.67 16.27 12.84
CA GLU A 129 7.75 17.24 13.45
C GLU A 129 6.50 17.45 12.58
N GLU A 130 6.62 17.29 11.26
CA GLU A 130 5.53 17.39 10.29
C GLU A 130 4.42 16.37 10.57
N ASP A 131 4.71 15.24 11.22
CA ASP A 131 3.72 14.18 11.52
C ASP A 131 2.62 14.67 12.48
N SER A 132 2.92 15.66 13.32
CA SER A 132 1.98 16.25 14.28
C SER A 132 1.48 17.65 13.89
N LYS A 133 2.03 18.26 12.84
CA LYS A 133 1.63 19.60 12.37
C LYS A 133 0.22 19.58 11.74
N PRO A 134 -0.72 20.41 12.21
CA PRO A 134 -2.00 20.60 11.53
C PRO A 134 -1.80 21.07 10.09
N GLY A 135 -2.56 20.51 9.14
CA GLY A 135 -2.45 20.85 7.72
C GLY A 135 -1.37 20.10 6.95
N SER A 136 -0.58 19.23 7.60
CA SER A 136 0.25 18.26 6.90
C SER A 136 -0.59 17.42 5.95
N ARG A 137 -0.14 17.29 4.70
CA ARG A 137 -0.87 16.56 3.66
C ARG A 137 -0.99 15.09 4.05
N THR A 138 -2.21 14.64 4.32
CA THR A 138 -2.55 13.23 4.47
C THR A 138 -3.23 12.72 3.22
N GLY A 139 -3.00 11.46 2.87
CA GLY A 139 -3.63 10.83 1.71
C GLY A 139 -3.74 9.34 1.89
N LEU A 140 -4.25 8.68 0.86
CA LEU A 140 -4.25 7.23 0.82
C LEU A 140 -2.82 6.72 0.67
N VAL A 141 -2.45 5.72 1.47
CA VAL A 141 -1.20 4.97 1.31
C VAL A 141 -1.53 3.54 0.96
N HIS A 142 -0.86 2.99 -0.04
CA HIS A 142 -1.06 1.60 -0.45
C HIS A 142 -0.70 0.60 0.67
N GLY A 143 0.39 0.88 1.40
CA GLY A 143 0.94 0.02 2.44
C GLY A 143 2.06 -0.89 1.93
N ASP A 144 1.87 -1.52 0.78
CA ASP A 144 2.86 -2.41 0.15
C ASP A 144 3.06 -2.07 -1.34
N PHE A 145 3.44 -0.83 -1.65
CA PHE A 145 3.57 -0.40 -3.05
C PHE A 145 4.90 -0.85 -3.64
N ARG A 146 4.85 -1.88 -4.49
CA ARG A 146 6.02 -2.49 -5.14
C ARG A 146 5.64 -3.05 -6.50
N ILE A 147 6.63 -3.28 -7.35
CA ILE A 147 6.46 -3.54 -8.78
C ILE A 147 5.61 -4.79 -9.08
N ASP A 148 5.68 -5.80 -8.23
CA ASP A 148 4.93 -7.06 -8.35
C ASP A 148 3.50 -6.99 -7.79
N ASN A 149 3.14 -5.88 -7.13
CA ASN A 149 1.75 -5.51 -6.82
C ASN A 149 1.13 -4.61 -7.92
N LEU A 150 1.80 -4.50 -9.07
CA LEU A 150 1.29 -3.76 -10.23
C LEU A 150 1.09 -4.71 -11.41
N VAL A 151 -0.08 -4.59 -12.04
CA VAL A 151 -0.35 -5.23 -13.32
C VAL A 151 -0.10 -4.22 -14.42
N PHE A 152 0.81 -4.53 -15.33
CA PHE A 152 1.10 -3.76 -16.52
C PHE A 152 0.29 -4.27 -17.70
N HIS A 153 0.00 -3.40 -18.67
CA HIS A 153 -0.64 -3.80 -19.92
C HIS A 153 0.16 -4.92 -20.62
N PRO A 154 -0.49 -5.89 -21.31
CA PRO A 154 0.19 -7.00 -21.97
C PRO A 154 1.34 -6.61 -22.90
N THR A 155 1.24 -5.46 -23.56
CA THR A 155 2.21 -4.99 -24.57
C THR A 155 2.73 -3.58 -24.35
N GLU A 156 2.11 -2.78 -23.48
CA GLU A 156 2.45 -1.36 -23.28
C GLU A 156 3.01 -1.12 -21.88
N THR A 157 3.87 -0.11 -21.75
CA THR A 157 4.48 0.27 -20.47
C THR A 157 3.58 1.22 -19.68
N ARG A 158 2.37 0.74 -19.37
CA ARG A 158 1.39 1.43 -18.50
C ARG A 158 0.82 0.47 -17.47
N VAL A 159 0.60 0.97 -16.26
CA VAL A 159 -0.08 0.23 -15.19
C VAL A 159 -1.58 0.20 -15.49
N ILE A 160 -2.16 -0.99 -15.44
CA ILE A 160 -3.60 -1.22 -15.62
C ILE A 160 -4.30 -1.57 -14.31
N ALA A 161 -3.57 -2.05 -13.30
CA ALA A 161 -4.09 -2.24 -11.96
C ALA A 161 -3.00 -2.13 -10.88
N VAL A 162 -3.41 -1.56 -9.75
CA VAL A 162 -2.75 -1.68 -8.45
C VAL A 162 -3.52 -2.74 -7.64
N LEU A 163 -2.80 -3.71 -7.07
CA LEU A 163 -3.35 -4.86 -6.36
C LEU A 163 -3.35 -4.67 -4.84
#